data_AF-A0A1G1MMR1-F1
#
_entry.id   AF-A0A1G1MMR1-F1
#
_cell.length_a   1.000
_cell.length_b   1.000
_cell.length_c   1.000
_cell.angle_alpha   90.00
_cell.angle_beta   90.00
_cell.angle_gamma   90.00
#
_symmetry.space_group_name_H-M   'P 1'
#
loop_
_entity.id
_entity.type
_entity.pdbx_description
1 polymer ?
#
loop_
_entity_poly.entity_id
_entity_poly.type
_entity_poly.pdbx_seq_one_letter_code
_entity_poly.pdbx_strand_id
1 'polypeptide(L)'
;MSSLDPRWLERLQVVGKAQARYLWVLLVTMIFYAALQQRARAGFGETSLKVPIVDLEVSGTVVLGFGPALISFLVLVILGTMRAYTRAREQLGLGRADWSGEELDTSPNAMDFAFYTTRATPKVVATVLHFPYTAFLLAGVVEAAWIAKRLVDACAPARWMFVVAGAALWLPAAWLVGRLVYRRVRDVPTLWRTR
;
A
#
# COMPACT_ATOMS: atom_id res chain seq x y z
N MET A 1 32.12 -6.37 14.20
CA MET A 1 30.76 -5.82 14.03
C MET A 1 30.30 -5.38 15.41
N SER A 2 30.06 -4.08 15.62
CA SER A 2 29.45 -3.61 16.87
C SER A 2 28.14 -4.37 17.08
N SER A 3 27.90 -4.86 18.30
CA SER A 3 26.64 -5.52 18.64
C SER A 3 25.49 -4.59 18.29
N LEU A 4 24.72 -4.93 17.25
CA LEU A 4 23.51 -4.19 16.86
C LEU A 4 22.57 -4.10 18.07
N ASP A 5 21.92 -2.95 18.27
CA ASP A 5 20.95 -2.82 19.35
C ASP A 5 19.78 -3.80 19.11
N PRO A 6 19.60 -4.81 20.00
CA PRO A 6 18.60 -5.85 19.80
C PRO A 6 17.18 -5.29 19.74
N ARG A 7 16.90 -4.15 20.40
CA ARG A 7 15.57 -3.52 20.37
C ARG A 7 15.24 -2.96 19.00
N TRP A 8 16.22 -2.36 18.32
CA TRP A 8 16.03 -1.82 16.98
C TRP A 8 15.95 -2.92 15.93
N LEU A 9 16.71 -4.01 16.11
CA LEU A 9 16.62 -5.19 15.26
C LEU A 9 15.24 -5.87 15.35
N GLU A 10 14.71 -6.05 16.56
CA GLU A 10 13.38 -6.60 16.78
C GLU A 10 12.31 -5.72 16.12
N ARG A 11 12.38 -4.39 16.30
CA ARG A 11 11.48 -3.44 15.64
C ARG A 11 11.54 -3.54 14.12
N LEU A 12 12.74 -3.69 13.55
CA LEU A 12 12.92 -3.84 12.11
C LEU A 12 12.17 -5.09 11.59
N GLN A 13 12.33 -6.23 12.27
CA GLN A 13 11.66 -7.48 11.90
C GLN A 13 10.15 -7.41 12.06
N VAL A 14 9.66 -6.85 13.18
CA VAL A 14 8.21 -6.68 13.41
C VAL A 14 7.58 -5.78 12.35
N VAL A 15 8.24 -4.68 12.00
CA VAL A 15 7.76 -3.77 10.96
C VAL A 15 7.81 -4.41 9.57
N GLY A 16 8.85 -5.19 9.25
CA GLY A 16 8.93 -5.97 8.02
C GLY A 16 7.77 -6.94 7.86
N LYS A 17 7.48 -7.74 8.90
CA LYS A 17 6.33 -8.66 8.93
C LYS A 17 4.99 -7.94 8.78
N ALA A 18 4.82 -6.81 9.45
CA ALA A 18 3.63 -5.99 9.33
C ALA A 18 3.45 -5.47 7.91
N GLN A 19 4.51 -4.91 7.30
CA GLN A 19 4.51 -4.43 5.92
C GLN A 19 4.11 -5.56 4.95
N ALA A 20 4.70 -6.75 5.09
CA ALA A 20 4.37 -7.91 4.25
C ALA A 20 2.87 -8.26 4.31
N ARG A 21 2.29 -8.30 5.50
CA ARG A 21 0.88 -8.62 5.71
C ARG A 21 -0.04 -7.55 5.13
N TYR A 22 0.23 -6.27 5.40
CA TYR A 22 -0.64 -5.19 4.94
C TYR A 22 -0.61 -4.98 3.42
N LEU A 23 0.50 -5.31 2.75
CA LEU A 23 0.55 -5.35 1.28
C LEU A 23 -0.42 -6.38 0.70
N TRP A 24 -0.47 -7.58 1.28
CA TRP A 24 -1.43 -8.62 0.89
C TRP A 24 -2.87 -8.20 1.19
N VAL A 25 -3.12 -7.65 2.38
CA VAL A 25 -4.45 -7.16 2.74
C VAL A 25 -4.90 -6.07 1.76
N LEU A 26 -4.03 -5.14 1.39
CA LEU A 26 -4.33 -4.11 0.39
C LEU A 26 -4.65 -4.75 -0.97
N LEU A 27 -3.85 -5.71 -1.45
CA LEU A 27 -4.12 -6.41 -2.72
C LEU A 27 -5.48 -7.10 -2.73
N VAL A 28 -5.77 -7.90 -1.70
CA VAL A 28 -7.05 -8.61 -1.60
C VAL A 28 -8.20 -7.62 -1.50
N THR A 29 -8.03 -6.52 -0.76
CA THR A 29 -9.04 -5.46 -0.65
C THR A 29 -9.32 -4.80 -1.99
N MET A 30 -8.27 -4.47 -2.75
CA MET A 30 -8.38 -3.93 -4.12
C MET A 30 -9.13 -4.90 -5.03
N ILE A 31 -8.73 -6.17 -5.09
CA ILE A 31 -9.41 -7.19 -5.91
C ILE A 31 -10.88 -7.34 -5.51
N PHE A 32 -11.17 -7.38 -4.19
CA PHE A 32 -12.52 -7.46 -3.67
C PHE A 32 -13.37 -6.29 -4.14
N TYR A 33 -12.89 -5.06 -4.02
CA TYR A 33 -13.63 -3.87 -4.43
C TYR A 33 -13.76 -3.76 -5.95
N ALA A 34 -12.76 -4.17 -6.72
CA ALA A 34 -12.86 -4.28 -8.17
C ALA A 34 -13.95 -5.28 -8.60
N ALA A 35 -14.00 -6.46 -7.97
CA ALA A 35 -15.03 -7.47 -8.23
C ALA A 35 -16.42 -6.98 -7.79
N LEU A 36 -16.51 -6.32 -6.63
CA LEU A 36 -17.74 -5.73 -6.12
C LEU A 36 -18.27 -4.65 -7.07
N GLN A 37 -17.39 -3.80 -7.60
CA GLN A 37 -17.75 -2.81 -8.61
C GLN A 37 -18.29 -3.43 -9.91
N GLN A 38 -17.68 -4.53 -10.37
CA GLN A 38 -18.16 -5.24 -11.56
C GLN A 38 -19.55 -5.82 -11.33
N ARG A 39 -19.79 -6.43 -10.16
CA ARG A 39 -21.12 -6.91 -9.79
C ARG A 39 -22.12 -5.78 -9.69
N ALA A 40 -21.80 -4.68 -9.00
CA ALA A 40 -22.70 -3.54 -8.87
C ALA A 40 -23.18 -2.97 -10.22
N ARG A 41 -22.33 -2.98 -11.26
CA ARG A 41 -22.71 -2.59 -12.64
C ARG A 41 -23.78 -3.51 -13.25
N ALA A 42 -23.83 -4.77 -12.86
CA ALA A 42 -24.78 -5.77 -13.35
C ALA A 42 -26.13 -5.72 -12.61
N GLY A 43 -26.42 -4.67 -11.84
CA GLY A 43 -27.69 -4.51 -11.10
C GLY A 43 -27.63 -4.93 -9.62
N PHE A 44 -26.44 -5.19 -9.08
CA PHE A 44 -26.26 -5.69 -7.69
C PHE A 44 -26.41 -4.60 -6.60
N GLY A 45 -26.73 -3.36 -6.98
CA GLY A 45 -26.90 -2.25 -6.02
C GLY A 45 -28.07 -2.44 -5.04
N GLU A 46 -29.03 -3.28 -5.42
CA GLU A 46 -30.21 -3.62 -4.61
C GLU A 46 -30.04 -4.95 -3.84
N THR A 47 -28.97 -5.70 -4.11
CA THR A 47 -28.77 -7.01 -3.49
C THR A 47 -28.16 -6.85 -2.11
N SER A 48 -28.91 -7.29 -1.09
CA SER A 48 -28.46 -7.33 0.30
C SER A 48 -27.29 -8.31 0.46
N LEU A 49 -26.16 -7.84 1.00
CA LEU A 49 -25.05 -8.69 1.38
C LEU A 49 -25.28 -9.16 2.82
N LYS A 50 -25.45 -10.47 2.98
CA LYS A 50 -25.57 -11.08 4.30
C LYS A 50 -24.20 -11.19 4.94
N VAL A 51 -23.97 -10.48 6.06
CA VAL A 51 -22.76 -10.64 6.86
C VAL A 51 -22.91 -11.91 7.70
N PRO A 52 -22.12 -12.97 7.46
CA PRO A 52 -22.37 -14.30 8.04
C PRO A 52 -22.19 -14.37 9.57
N ILE A 53 -21.61 -13.33 10.19
CA ILE A 53 -21.30 -13.30 11.63
C ILE A 53 -22.34 -12.51 12.44
N VAL A 54 -23.01 -11.53 11.84
CA VAL A 54 -23.83 -10.54 12.58
C VAL A 54 -25.31 -10.61 12.20
N ASP A 55 -25.71 -11.56 11.34
CA ASP A 55 -27.06 -11.65 10.72
C ASP A 55 -27.58 -10.27 10.27
N LEU A 56 -26.64 -9.42 9.83
CA LEU A 56 -26.88 -8.06 9.43
C LEU A 56 -26.89 -8.03 7.91
N GLU A 57 -27.98 -7.52 7.37
CA GLU A 57 -28.16 -7.24 5.96
C GLU A 57 -27.57 -5.86 5.64
N VAL A 58 -26.46 -5.84 4.92
CA VAL A 58 -25.78 -4.61 4.53
C VAL A 58 -25.95 -4.41 3.03
N SER A 59 -26.45 -3.24 2.63
CA SER A 59 -26.54 -2.90 1.21
C SER A 59 -25.14 -2.94 0.56
N GLY A 60 -25.04 -3.53 -0.64
CA GLY A 60 -23.81 -3.50 -1.43
C GLY A 60 -23.26 -2.08 -1.65
N THR A 61 -24.13 -1.08 -1.69
CA THR A 61 -23.77 0.33 -1.80
C THR A 61 -23.03 0.84 -0.57
N VAL A 62 -23.42 0.41 0.64
CA VAL A 62 -22.72 0.77 1.88
C VAL A 62 -21.33 0.14 1.91
N VAL A 63 -21.23 -1.14 1.56
CA VAL A 63 -19.93 -1.85 1.49
C VAL A 63 -19.00 -1.16 0.48
N LEU A 64 -19.52 -0.84 -0.70
CA LEU A 64 -18.81 -0.10 -1.75
C LEU A 64 -18.36 1.28 -1.25
N GLY A 65 -19.23 1.99 -0.53
CA GLY A 65 -18.97 3.32 0.02
C GLY A 65 -17.82 3.38 1.02
N PHE A 66 -17.56 2.28 1.75
CA PHE A 66 -16.40 2.18 2.64
C PHE A 66 -15.07 1.94 1.90
N GLY A 67 -15.09 1.50 0.65
CA GLY A 67 -13.90 1.13 -0.11
C GLY A 67 -12.82 2.22 -0.19
N PRO A 68 -13.16 3.46 -0.57
CA PRO A 68 -12.17 4.55 -0.64
C PRO A 68 -11.45 4.79 0.68
N ALA A 69 -12.19 4.79 1.80
CA ALA A 69 -11.65 4.99 3.13
C ALA A 69 -10.73 3.82 3.54
N LEU A 70 -11.19 2.58 3.37
CA LEU A 70 -10.43 1.40 3.75
C LEU A 70 -9.13 1.26 2.94
N ILE A 71 -9.19 1.40 1.62
CA ILE A 71 -8.01 1.33 0.74
C ILE A 71 -7.02 2.44 1.09
N SER A 72 -7.49 3.68 1.25
CA SER A 72 -6.63 4.82 1.60
C SER A 72 -5.99 4.64 2.98
N PHE A 73 -6.73 4.12 3.95
CA PHE A 73 -6.19 3.77 5.27
C PHE A 73 -5.07 2.73 5.17
N LEU A 74 -5.27 1.64 4.42
CA LEU A 74 -4.25 0.61 4.23
C LEU A 74 -2.99 1.17 3.54
N VAL A 75 -3.15 2.04 2.54
CA VAL A 75 -2.04 2.77 1.90
C VAL A 75 -1.26 3.60 2.93
N LEU A 76 -1.96 4.34 3.80
CA LEU A 76 -1.34 5.13 4.88
C LEU A 76 -0.59 4.25 5.89
N VAL A 77 -1.17 3.10 6.27
CA VAL A 77 -0.51 2.13 7.16
C VAL A 77 0.78 1.63 6.54
N ILE A 78 0.79 1.23 5.26
CA ILE A 78 2.00 0.77 4.56
C ILE A 78 3.04 1.90 4.46
N LEU A 79 2.64 3.13 4.16
CA LEU A 79 3.55 4.27 4.17
C LEU A 79 4.14 4.53 5.57
N GLY A 80 3.34 4.33 6.62
CA GLY A 80 3.77 4.39 8.01
C GLY A 80 4.81 3.31 8.34
N THR A 81 4.57 2.06 7.94
CA THR A 81 5.51 0.95 8.16
C THR A 81 6.81 1.18 7.39
N MET A 82 6.77 1.62 6.14
CA MET A 82 7.97 1.94 5.36
C MET A 82 8.84 3.02 6.05
N ARG A 83 8.21 4.05 6.64
CA ARG A 83 8.93 5.09 7.40
C ARG A 83 9.53 4.54 8.68
N ALA A 84 8.78 3.74 9.43
CA ALA A 84 9.27 3.10 10.65
C ALA A 84 10.45 2.17 10.35
N TYR A 85 10.38 1.41 9.26
CA TYR A 85 11.45 0.54 8.78
C TYR A 85 12.70 1.33 8.43
N THR A 86 12.55 2.43 7.66
CA THR A 86 13.67 3.30 7.28
C THR A 86 14.36 3.88 8.53
N ARG A 87 13.57 4.35 9.51
CA ARG A 87 14.09 4.89 10.77
C ARG A 87 14.82 3.82 11.59
N ALA A 88 14.30 2.59 11.66
CA ALA A 88 14.96 1.50 12.35
C ALA A 88 16.31 1.15 11.69
N ARG A 89 16.38 1.14 10.35
CA ARG A 89 17.64 0.95 9.62
C ARG A 89 18.67 2.03 9.91
N GLU A 90 18.25 3.30 9.91
CA GLU A 90 19.12 4.44 10.23
C GLU A 90 19.71 4.31 11.64
N GLN A 91 18.91 3.89 12.63
CA GLN A 91 19.37 3.69 14.01
C GLN A 91 20.31 2.51 14.18
N LEU A 92 20.18 1.49 13.33
CA LEU A 92 21.11 0.34 13.29
C LEU A 92 22.41 0.64 12.52
N GLY A 93 22.55 1.84 11.95
CA GLY A 93 23.70 2.19 11.12
C GLY A 93 23.74 1.45 9.77
N LEU A 94 22.64 0.80 9.38
CA LEU A 94 22.54 0.06 8.13
C LEU A 94 22.34 1.06 6.98
N GLY A 95 23.41 1.37 6.27
CA GLY A 95 23.39 2.33 5.15
C GLY A 95 22.41 1.95 4.03
N ARG A 96 22.06 2.93 3.17
CA ARG A 96 21.20 2.72 1.98
C ARG A 96 21.73 1.69 0.98
N ALA A 97 23.04 1.41 1.01
CA ALA A 97 23.74 0.47 0.13
C ALA A 97 24.34 -0.71 0.91
N ASP A 98 24.04 -0.84 2.20
CA ASP A 98 24.54 -1.92 3.04
C ASP A 98 23.58 -3.11 2.96
N TRP A 99 23.99 -4.10 2.17
CA TRP A 99 23.24 -5.34 1.89
C TRP A 99 23.21 -6.27 3.11
N SER A 100 24.02 -6.00 4.14
CA SER A 100 23.96 -6.70 5.43
C SER A 100 22.61 -6.54 6.13
N GLY A 101 21.84 -5.50 5.79
CA GLY A 101 20.46 -5.34 6.25
C GLY A 101 19.48 -6.36 5.66
N GLU A 102 19.78 -6.95 4.49
CA GLU A 102 18.97 -8.00 3.87
C GLU A 102 19.21 -9.36 4.54
N GLU A 103 20.44 -9.64 4.99
CA GLU A 103 20.75 -10.83 5.80
C GLU A 103 20.02 -10.83 7.15
N LEU A 104 19.61 -9.65 7.63
CA LEU A 104 18.88 -9.48 8.89
C LEU A 104 17.35 -9.56 8.72
N ASP A 105 16.84 -9.51 7.48
CA ASP A 105 15.40 -9.59 7.22
C ASP A 105 14.96 -11.05 7.08
N THR A 106 14.33 -11.56 8.15
CA THR A 106 13.83 -12.94 8.22
C THR A 106 12.44 -13.11 7.60
N SER A 107 11.86 -12.05 7.02
CA SER A 107 10.49 -12.06 6.50
C SER A 107 10.29 -11.13 5.29
N PRO A 108 11.01 -11.38 4.17
CA PRO A 108 10.83 -10.63 2.94
C PRO A 108 9.38 -10.69 2.47
N ASN A 109 8.86 -9.57 1.98
CA ASN A 109 7.50 -9.54 1.47
C ASN A 109 7.42 -10.00 0.01
N ALA A 110 6.19 -10.23 -0.48
CA ALA A 110 5.98 -10.76 -1.83
C ALA A 110 6.52 -9.85 -2.94
N MET A 111 6.54 -8.53 -2.73
CA MET A 111 7.16 -7.61 -3.71
C MET A 111 8.68 -7.69 -3.67
N ASP A 112 9.29 -7.89 -2.50
CA ASP A 112 10.73 -8.09 -2.38
C ASP A 112 11.16 -9.39 -3.08
N PHE A 113 10.34 -10.45 -3.01
CA PHE A 113 10.56 -11.68 -3.77
C PHE A 113 10.35 -11.50 -5.27
N ALA A 114 9.26 -10.85 -5.68
CA ALA A 114 8.91 -10.70 -7.09
C ALA A 114 9.85 -9.77 -7.86
N PHE A 115 10.41 -8.77 -7.17
CA PHE A 115 11.20 -7.70 -7.77
C PHE A 115 12.60 -7.59 -7.15
N TYR A 116 13.19 -8.75 -6.83
CA TYR A 116 14.53 -8.82 -6.25
C TYR A 116 15.60 -8.32 -7.22
N THR A 117 16.48 -7.44 -6.75
CA THR A 117 17.62 -6.94 -7.55
C THR A 117 18.93 -7.24 -6.84
N THR A 118 19.92 -7.71 -7.60
CA THR A 118 21.29 -7.92 -7.10
C THR A 118 22.23 -6.84 -7.62
N ARG A 119 23.49 -6.88 -7.18
CA ARG A 119 24.57 -6.03 -7.75
C ARG A 119 24.81 -6.31 -9.23
N ALA A 120 24.56 -7.53 -9.69
CA ALA A 120 24.72 -7.93 -11.09
C ALA A 120 23.53 -7.53 -11.98
N THR A 121 22.41 -7.07 -11.40
CA THR A 121 21.23 -6.67 -12.18
C THR A 121 21.56 -5.47 -13.08
N PRO A 122 21.24 -5.55 -14.40
CA PRO A 122 21.47 -4.46 -15.34
C PRO A 122 20.80 -3.16 -14.90
N LYS A 123 21.43 -2.00 -15.19
CA LYS A 123 20.97 -0.67 -14.74
C LYS A 123 19.51 -0.38 -15.13
N VAL A 124 19.12 -0.77 -16.35
CA VAL A 124 17.76 -0.59 -16.85
C VAL A 124 16.76 -1.41 -16.04
N VAL A 125 17.06 -2.69 -15.80
CA VAL A 125 16.21 -3.59 -15.01
C VAL A 125 16.09 -3.09 -13.57
N ALA A 126 17.20 -2.69 -12.94
CA ALA A 126 17.20 -2.12 -11.59
C ALA A 126 16.37 -0.82 -11.51
N THR A 127 16.37 -0.01 -12.56
CA THR A 127 15.56 1.21 -12.64
C THR A 127 14.07 0.88 -12.72
N VAL A 128 13.68 -0.09 -13.55
CA VAL A 128 12.28 -0.54 -13.66
C VAL A 128 11.81 -1.13 -12.32
N LEU A 129 12.62 -1.99 -11.71
CA LEU A 129 12.35 -2.62 -10.42
C LEU A 129 12.44 -1.65 -9.23
N HIS A 130 12.76 -0.37 -9.45
CA HIS A 130 12.72 0.68 -8.44
C HIS A 130 11.30 1.19 -8.15
N PHE A 131 10.38 1.02 -9.10
CA PHE A 131 9.02 1.55 -9.05
C PHE A 131 7.90 0.61 -8.55
N PRO A 132 8.01 -0.73 -8.45
CA PRO A 132 6.88 -1.61 -8.13
C PRO A 132 6.08 -1.22 -6.88
N TYR A 133 6.77 -0.95 -5.76
CA TYR A 133 6.12 -0.46 -4.54
C TYR A 133 5.31 0.82 -4.76
N THR A 134 5.89 1.74 -5.51
CA THR A 134 5.29 3.04 -5.76
C THR A 134 4.09 2.89 -6.69
N ALA A 135 4.21 2.06 -7.73
CA ALA A 135 3.14 1.72 -8.65
C ALA A 135 1.99 1.02 -7.91
N PHE A 136 2.30 0.10 -7.01
CA PHE A 136 1.31 -0.62 -6.21
C PHE A 136 0.51 0.31 -5.29
N LEU A 137 1.19 1.19 -4.55
CA LEU A 137 0.51 2.18 -3.70
C LEU A 137 -0.28 3.20 -4.52
N LEU A 138 0.25 3.61 -5.68
CA LEU A 138 -0.47 4.49 -6.61
C LEU A 138 -1.74 3.83 -7.15
N ALA A 139 -1.69 2.54 -7.49
CA ALA A 139 -2.86 1.79 -7.91
C ALA A 139 -3.96 1.82 -6.84
N GLY A 140 -3.60 1.62 -5.57
CA GLY A 140 -4.55 1.74 -4.45
C GLY A 140 -5.17 3.13 -4.33
N VAL A 141 -4.38 4.19 -4.45
CA VAL A 141 -4.90 5.58 -4.44
C VAL A 141 -5.85 5.82 -5.62
N VAL A 142 -5.50 5.35 -6.82
CA VAL A 142 -6.34 5.49 -8.02
C VAL A 142 -7.63 4.72 -7.87
N GLU A 143 -7.58 3.49 -7.36
CA GLU A 143 -8.76 2.67 -7.15
C GLU A 143 -9.71 3.28 -6.13
N ALA A 144 -9.19 3.79 -5.01
CA ALA A 144 -9.99 4.52 -4.02
C ALA A 144 -10.70 5.74 -4.64
N ALA A 145 -9.99 6.53 -5.45
CA ALA A 145 -10.58 7.67 -6.15
C ALA A 145 -11.66 7.24 -7.16
N TRP A 146 -11.41 6.15 -7.88
CA TRP A 146 -12.35 5.60 -8.85
C TRP A 146 -13.66 5.16 -8.19
N ILE A 147 -13.58 4.47 -7.04
CA ILE A 147 -14.76 4.05 -6.28
C ILE A 147 -15.52 5.28 -5.77
N ALA A 148 -14.82 6.27 -5.20
CA ALA A 148 -15.43 7.48 -4.68
C ALA A 148 -16.19 8.26 -5.76
N LYS A 149 -15.59 8.42 -6.96
CA LYS A 149 -16.23 9.05 -8.12
C LYS A 149 -17.56 8.36 -8.46
N ARG A 150 -17.56 7.04 -8.53
CA ARG A 150 -18.78 6.26 -8.84
C ARG A 150 -19.87 6.44 -7.80
N LEU A 151 -19.50 6.55 -6.52
CA LEU A 151 -20.47 6.79 -5.45
C LEU A 151 -21.13 8.16 -5.57
N VAL A 152 -20.37 9.17 -6.00
CA VAL A 152 -20.91 10.51 -6.30
C VAL A 152 -21.91 10.44 -7.44
N ASP A 153 -21.55 9.76 -8.53
CA ASP A 153 -22.37 9.61 -9.74
C ASP A 153 -23.67 8.83 -9.47
N ALA A 154 -23.66 7.85 -8.57
CA ALA A 154 -24.78 6.94 -8.30
C ALA A 154 -25.91 7.51 -7.42
N CYS A 155 -25.83 8.77 -6.96
CA CYS A 155 -26.85 9.42 -6.11
C CYS A 155 -27.33 8.59 -4.89
N ALA A 156 -26.42 7.81 -4.28
CA ALA A 156 -26.75 6.96 -3.14
C ALA A 156 -27.14 7.76 -1.88
N PRO A 157 -28.06 7.24 -1.03
CA PRO A 157 -28.33 7.82 0.28
C PRO A 157 -27.07 7.81 1.14
N ALA A 158 -26.87 8.87 1.93
CA ALA A 158 -25.67 9.10 2.75
C ALA A 158 -24.32 9.12 1.99
N ARG A 159 -24.30 9.24 0.65
CA ARG A 159 -23.07 9.30 -0.17
C ARG A 159 -22.03 10.29 0.36
N TRP A 160 -22.47 11.42 0.88
CA TRP A 160 -21.59 12.48 1.39
C TRP A 160 -20.77 12.03 2.59
N MET A 161 -21.32 11.19 3.47
CA MET A 161 -20.56 10.65 4.61
C MET A 161 -19.38 9.80 4.14
N PHE A 162 -19.63 8.91 3.17
CA PHE A 162 -18.61 8.06 2.57
C PHE A 162 -17.58 8.85 1.77
N VAL A 163 -18.02 9.85 1.00
CA VAL A 163 -17.12 10.73 0.23
C VAL A 163 -16.24 11.55 1.16
N VAL A 164 -16.79 12.12 2.24
CA VAL A 164 -16.02 12.90 3.21
C VAL A 164 -15.02 12.02 3.97
N ALA A 165 -15.46 10.87 4.49
CA ALA A 165 -14.57 9.93 5.17
C ALA A 165 -13.49 9.39 4.23
N GLY A 166 -13.86 9.07 2.99
CA GLY A 166 -12.93 8.68 1.93
C GLY A 166 -11.92 9.77 1.63
N ALA A 167 -12.36 11.01 1.41
CA ALA A 167 -11.49 12.14 1.11
C ALA A 167 -10.52 12.47 2.26
N ALA A 168 -10.99 12.40 3.51
CA ALA A 168 -10.17 12.66 4.69
C ALA A 168 -8.94 11.73 4.79
N LEU A 169 -9.06 10.49 4.31
CA LEU A 169 -7.96 9.52 4.27
C LEU A 169 -7.24 9.52 2.92
N TRP A 170 -7.97 9.75 1.83
CA TRP A 170 -7.43 9.72 0.48
C TRP A 170 -6.49 10.89 0.20
N LEU A 171 -6.84 12.12 0.63
CA LEU A 171 -5.99 13.29 0.42
C LEU A 171 -4.57 13.12 1.01
N PRO A 172 -4.39 12.73 2.28
CA PRO A 172 -3.06 12.47 2.80
C PRO A 172 -2.40 11.27 2.13
N ALA A 173 -3.13 10.20 1.78
CA ALA A 173 -2.58 9.06 1.06
C ALA A 173 -2.01 9.48 -0.30
N ALA A 174 -2.80 10.17 -1.12
CA ALA A 174 -2.44 10.68 -2.43
C ALA A 174 -1.24 11.62 -2.37
N TRP A 175 -1.23 12.56 -1.42
CA TRP A 175 -0.10 13.47 -1.20
C TRP A 175 1.20 12.71 -0.89
N LEU A 176 1.13 11.75 0.04
CA LEU A 176 2.32 11.00 0.47
C LEU A 176 2.83 10.03 -0.60
N VAL A 177 1.94 9.38 -1.34
CA VAL A 177 2.31 8.57 -2.51
C VAL A 177 2.90 9.45 -3.61
N GLY A 178 2.31 10.62 -3.90
CA GLY A 178 2.85 11.58 -4.87
C GLY A 178 4.27 12.03 -4.49
N ARG A 179 4.51 12.31 -3.21
CA ARG A 179 5.85 12.61 -2.69
C ARG A 179 6.82 11.43 -2.84
N LEU A 180 6.35 10.20 -2.64
CA LEU A 180 7.14 8.99 -2.84
C LEU A 180 7.52 8.83 -4.32
N VAL A 181 6.57 8.97 -5.24
CA VAL A 181 6.80 8.95 -6.71
C VAL A 181 7.86 9.98 -7.08
N TYR A 182 7.68 11.23 -6.65
CA TYR A 182 8.60 12.32 -6.94
C TYR A 182 10.03 12.01 -6.47
N ARG A 183 10.18 11.49 -5.24
CA ARG A 183 11.49 11.07 -4.71
C ARG A 183 12.10 9.95 -5.54
N ARG A 184 11.34 8.91 -5.88
CA ARG A 184 11.81 7.77 -6.67
C ARG A 184 12.28 8.20 -8.06
N VAL A 185 11.56 9.09 -8.72
CA VAL A 185 11.98 9.67 -10.01
C VAL A 185 13.27 10.46 -9.86
N ARG A 186 13.40 11.27 -8.80
CA ARG A 186 14.62 12.05 -8.52
C ARG A 186 15.83 11.17 -8.17
N ASP A 187 15.60 9.98 -7.63
CA ASP A 187 16.68 9.04 -7.26
C ASP A 187 17.22 8.27 -8.48
N VAL A 188 16.50 8.19 -9.61
CA VAL A 188 16.93 7.47 -10.83
C VAL A 188 18.34 7.86 -11.30
N PRO A 189 18.69 9.15 -11.46
CA PRO A 189 20.04 9.53 -11.89
C PRO A 189 21.15 9.08 -10.93
N THR A 190 20.85 8.93 -9.63
CA THR A 190 21.83 8.46 -8.65
C THR A 190 22.10 6.97 -8.78
N LEU A 191 21.07 6.16 -9.07
CA LEU A 191 21.20 4.72 -9.33
C LEU A 191 22.12 4.42 -10.51
N TRP A 192 22.17 5.34 -11.49
CA TRP A 192 22.99 5.21 -12.69
C TRP A 192 24.46 5.62 -12.46
N ARG A 193 24.73 6.43 -11.43
CA ARG A 193 26.08 6.93 -11.07
C ARG A 193 26.81 6.05 -10.06
N THR A 194 26.09 5.39 -9.14
CA THR A 194 26.66 4.59 -8.05
C THR A 194 26.88 3.11 -8.41
N ARG A 195 26.53 2.70 -9.64
CA ARG A 195 26.77 1.38 -10.21
C ARG A 195 27.50 1.52 -11.54
#